data_AF-A0A963B5H7-F1
#
_entry.id   AF-A0A963B5H7-F1
#
_cell.length_a   1.000
_cell.length_b   1.000
_cell.length_c   1.000
_cell.angle_alpha   90.00
_cell.angle_beta   90.00
_cell.angle_gamma   90.00
#
_symmetry.space_group_name_H-M   'P 1'
#
loop_
_entity.id
_entity.type
_entity.pdbx_description
1 polymer ?
#
loop_
_entity_poly.entity_id
_entity_poly.type
_entity_poly.pdbx_seq_one_letter_code
_entity_poly.pdbx_strand_id
1 'polypeptide(L)'
;MSALEACLDEILEVEFTFRNTAQPAREIACLAEIERNYVIDWVRRVASTNVELGYQYACHVVRARAGMEREQVEAWALHAMDTYDREGLRPALQVILQLDDFVRISREKATGCQLQENERVLRVFLHGLSGRKLKIEAAEQAYTDTET
;
A
#
# COMPACT_ATOMS: atom_id res chain seq x y z
N MET A 1 -17.96 -9.76 23.57
CA MET A 1 -17.26 -8.63 22.95
C MET A 1 -15.83 -8.64 23.46
N SER A 2 -14.87 -8.86 22.56
CA SER A 2 -13.44 -8.85 22.94
C SER A 2 -12.93 -7.41 23.10
N ALA A 3 -11.84 -7.19 23.86
CA ALA A 3 -11.28 -5.85 24.03
C ALA A 3 -10.86 -5.21 22.70
N LEU A 4 -10.44 -6.03 21.73
CA LEU A 4 -10.07 -5.60 20.39
C LEU A 4 -11.29 -5.22 19.54
N GLU A 5 -12.38 -5.97 19.65
CA GLU A 5 -13.65 -5.65 18.98
C GLU A 5 -14.18 -4.29 19.44
N ALA A 6 -14.17 -4.03 20.76
CA ALA A 6 -14.55 -2.73 21.31
C ALA A 6 -13.65 -1.58 20.80
N CYS A 7 -12.35 -1.84 20.66
CA CYS A 7 -11.41 -0.86 20.10
C CYS A 7 -11.71 -0.55 18.63
N LEU A 8 -12.00 -1.57 17.82
CA LEU A 8 -12.40 -1.38 16.43
C LEU A 8 -13.77 -0.70 16.32
N ASP A 9 -14.71 -1.01 17.21
CA ASP A 9 -16.02 -0.37 17.26
C ASP A 9 -15.91 1.14 17.46
N GLU A 10 -15.03 1.56 18.36
CA GLU A 10 -14.73 2.98 18.60
C GLU A 10 -14.05 3.62 17.39
N ILE A 11 -13.01 2.99 16.82
CA ILE A 11 -12.28 3.53 15.66
C ILE A 11 -13.17 3.67 14.43
N LEU A 12 -14.09 2.72 14.24
CA LEU A 12 -14.93 2.62 13.05
C LEU A 12 -16.35 3.15 13.28
N GLU A 13 -16.54 3.87 14.38
CA GLU A 13 -17.79 4.58 14.70
C GLU A 13 -19.02 3.68 14.52
N VAL A 14 -18.95 2.45 15.03
CA VAL A 14 -19.95 1.40 14.76
C VAL A 14 -21.36 1.79 15.21
N GLU A 15 -21.46 2.64 16.23
CA GLU A 15 -22.72 3.24 16.67
C GLU A 15 -23.44 4.05 15.59
N PHE A 16 -22.70 4.59 14.61
CA PHE A 16 -23.23 5.35 13.47
C PHE A 16 -23.20 4.56 12.15
N THR A 17 -22.28 3.62 12.00
CA THR A 17 -22.08 2.88 10.74
C THR A 17 -22.72 1.49 10.73
N PHE A 18 -23.07 0.93 11.89
CA PHE A 18 -23.62 -0.42 12.06
C PHE A 18 -22.76 -1.53 11.44
N ARG A 19 -21.45 -1.31 11.34
CA ARG A 19 -20.49 -2.28 10.79
C ARG A 19 -20.24 -3.43 11.75
N ASN A 20 -19.95 -4.61 11.20
CA ASN A 20 -19.61 -5.79 12.00
C ASN A 20 -18.09 -5.93 12.12
N THR A 21 -17.54 -5.52 13.26
CA THR A 21 -16.10 -5.59 13.56
C THR A 21 -15.68 -6.92 14.17
N ALA A 22 -16.62 -7.81 14.50
CA ALA A 22 -16.33 -9.05 15.20
C ALA A 22 -15.42 -9.98 14.39
N GLN A 23 -15.58 -9.98 13.06
CA GLN A 23 -14.73 -10.77 12.16
C GLN A 23 -13.31 -10.19 12.05
N PRO A 24 -13.10 -8.91 11.64
CA PRO A 24 -11.75 -8.35 11.57
C PRO A 24 -11.06 -8.34 12.95
N ALA A 25 -11.79 -8.13 14.04
CA ALA A 25 -11.24 -8.25 15.40
C ALA A 25 -10.68 -9.65 15.67
N ARG A 26 -11.39 -10.72 15.30
CA ARG A 26 -10.89 -12.10 15.50
C ARG A 26 -9.63 -12.37 14.68
N GLU A 27 -9.60 -11.93 13.43
CA GLU A 27 -8.43 -12.14 12.56
C GLU A 27 -7.21 -11.37 13.06
N ILE A 28 -7.40 -10.11 13.46
CA ILE A 28 -6.34 -9.25 14.00
C ILE A 28 -5.87 -9.77 15.38
N ALA A 29 -6.75 -10.37 16.18
CA ALA A 29 -6.38 -10.98 17.47
C ALA A 29 -5.36 -12.12 17.33
N CYS A 30 -5.39 -12.86 16.22
CA CYS A 30 -4.46 -13.96 15.95
C CYS A 30 -3.01 -13.50 15.66
N LEU A 31 -2.79 -12.19 15.42
CA LEU A 31 -1.47 -11.64 15.21
C LEU A 31 -0.68 -11.49 16.52
N ALA A 32 0.65 -11.48 16.41
CA ALA A 32 1.53 -11.13 17.52
C ALA A 32 1.26 -9.68 17.98
N GLU A 33 1.51 -9.38 19.25
CA GLU A 33 1.13 -8.08 19.86
C GLU A 33 1.68 -6.86 19.10
N ILE A 34 2.96 -6.91 18.71
CA ILE A 34 3.61 -5.84 17.95
C ILE A 34 2.90 -5.60 16.61
N GLU A 35 2.54 -6.68 15.91
CA GLU A 35 1.88 -6.61 14.62
C GLU A 35 0.43 -6.16 14.75
N ARG A 36 -0.24 -6.60 15.82
CA ARG A 36 -1.61 -6.21 16.14
C ARG A 36 -1.70 -4.70 16.37
N ASN A 37 -0.81 -4.14 17.19
CA ASN A 37 -0.77 -2.71 17.48
C ASN A 37 -0.51 -1.91 16.20
N TYR A 38 0.45 -2.36 15.38
CA TYR A 38 0.72 -1.79 14.07
C TYR A 38 -0.52 -1.77 13.16
N VAL A 39 -1.26 -2.88 13.08
CA VAL A 39 -2.48 -2.94 12.26
C VAL A 39 -3.54 -1.98 12.79
N ILE A 40 -3.76 -1.93 14.11
CA ILE A 40 -4.73 -1.02 14.74
C ILE A 40 -4.39 0.44 14.44
N ASP A 41 -3.12 0.83 14.51
CA ASP A 41 -2.67 2.19 14.19
C ASP A 41 -2.96 2.56 12.73
N TRP A 42 -2.76 1.63 11.80
CA TRP A 42 -3.11 1.84 10.39
C TRP A 42 -4.61 1.88 10.14
N VAL A 43 -5.40 1.01 10.79
CA VAL A 43 -6.87 1.08 10.71
C VAL A 43 -7.36 2.45 11.19
N ARG A 44 -6.82 2.95 12.32
CA ARG A 44 -7.14 4.29 12.82
C ARG A 44 -6.77 5.39 11.83
N ARG A 45 -5.58 5.29 11.21
CA ARG A 45 -5.12 6.26 10.22
C ARG A 45 -6.02 6.29 8.98
N VAL A 46 -6.37 5.13 8.42
CA VAL A 46 -7.24 5.05 7.24
C VAL A 46 -8.68 5.49 7.58
N ALA A 47 -9.19 5.10 8.75
CA ALA A 47 -10.51 5.51 9.23
C ALA A 47 -10.63 7.03 9.40
N SER A 48 -9.54 7.72 9.77
CA SER A 48 -9.51 9.18 9.88
C SER A 48 -9.70 9.91 8.54
N THR A 49 -9.39 9.25 7.42
CA THR A 49 -9.71 9.74 6.07
C THR A 49 -11.16 9.44 5.72
N ASN A 50 -11.58 8.19 5.93
CA ASN A 50 -12.95 7.74 5.74
C ASN A 50 -13.22 6.44 6.51
N VAL A 51 -14.29 6.41 7.31
CA VAL A 51 -14.63 5.26 8.16
C VAL A 51 -14.89 3.99 7.34
N GLU A 52 -15.54 4.10 6.18
CA GLU A 52 -15.79 2.94 5.32
C GLU A 52 -14.48 2.37 4.75
N LEU A 53 -13.57 3.26 4.34
CA LEU A 53 -12.26 2.84 3.85
C LEU A 53 -11.44 2.15 4.97
N GLY A 54 -11.51 2.68 6.19
CA GLY A 54 -10.90 2.08 7.38
C GLY A 54 -11.46 0.70 7.70
N TYR A 55 -12.79 0.52 7.60
CA TYR A 55 -13.44 -0.76 7.81
C TYR A 55 -13.00 -1.79 6.77
N GLN A 56 -13.02 -1.44 5.47
CA GLN A 56 -12.57 -2.35 4.43
C GLN A 56 -11.08 -2.70 4.60
N TYR A 57 -10.24 -1.72 4.95
CA TYR A 57 -8.84 -1.99 5.27
C TYR A 57 -8.69 -3.01 6.41
N ALA A 58 -9.44 -2.85 7.52
CA ALA A 58 -9.42 -3.77 8.65
C ALA A 58 -9.82 -5.21 8.24
N CYS A 59 -10.78 -5.36 7.32
CA CYS A 59 -11.20 -6.65 6.78
C CYS A 59 -10.15 -7.33 5.88
N HIS A 60 -9.22 -6.57 5.28
CA HIS A 60 -8.31 -7.09 4.26
C HIS A 60 -6.83 -7.11 4.68
N VAL A 61 -6.44 -6.32 5.68
CA VAL A 61 -5.04 -6.14 6.09
C VAL A 61 -4.37 -7.44 6.55
N VAL A 62 -5.07 -8.33 7.26
CA VAL A 62 -4.50 -9.61 7.71
C VAL A 62 -4.13 -10.50 6.52
N ARG A 63 -5.00 -10.55 5.50
CA ARG A 63 -4.71 -11.25 4.23
C ARG A 63 -3.60 -10.56 3.44
N ALA A 64 -3.58 -9.23 3.39
CA ALA A 64 -2.57 -8.47 2.67
C ALA A 64 -1.16 -8.80 3.20
N ARG A 65 -1.02 -8.84 4.53
CA ARG A 65 0.24 -9.20 5.21
C ARG A 65 0.71 -10.63 4.92
N ALA A 66 -0.17 -11.56 4.54
CA ALA A 66 0.24 -12.90 4.16
C ALA A 66 0.93 -12.95 2.77
N GLY A 67 0.73 -11.91 1.94
CA GLY A 67 1.26 -11.83 0.59
C GLY A 67 2.27 -10.71 0.33
N MET A 68 2.44 -9.80 1.29
CA MET A 68 3.19 -8.55 1.16
C MET A 68 4.03 -8.26 2.40
N GLU A 69 5.23 -7.71 2.19
CA GLU A 69 6.07 -7.16 3.26
C GLU A 69 5.42 -5.93 3.88
N ARG A 70 5.89 -5.56 5.08
CA ARG A 70 5.32 -4.45 5.85
C ARG A 70 5.24 -3.15 5.04
N GLU A 71 6.35 -2.74 4.41
CA GLU A 71 6.44 -1.50 3.64
C GLU A 71 5.45 -1.49 2.47
N GLN A 72 5.18 -2.65 1.89
CA GLN A 72 4.24 -2.80 0.78
C GLN A 72 2.79 -2.63 1.27
N VAL A 73 2.46 -3.14 2.47
CA VAL A 73 1.13 -2.96 3.10
C VAL A 73 0.91 -1.50 3.48
N GLU A 74 1.95 -0.81 3.95
CA GLU A 74 1.90 0.64 4.22
C GLU A 74 1.67 1.44 2.92
N ALA A 75 2.42 1.13 1.86
CA ALA A 75 2.26 1.77 0.56
C ALA A 75 0.87 1.56 -0.04
N TRP A 76 0.30 0.37 0.14
CA TRP A 76 -1.07 0.07 -0.27
C TRP A 76 -2.11 0.91 0.48
N ALA A 77 -1.99 1.03 1.81
CA ALA A 77 -2.87 1.88 2.61
C ALA A 77 -2.77 3.36 2.20
N LEU A 78 -1.54 3.85 2.01
CA LEU A 78 -1.28 5.22 1.53
C LEU A 78 -1.87 5.45 0.14
N HIS A 79 -1.73 4.48 -0.76
CA HIS A 79 -2.29 4.60 -2.11
C HIS A 79 -3.81 4.69 -2.08
N ALA A 80 -4.49 3.88 -1.26
CA ALA A 80 -5.94 3.96 -1.10
C ALA A 80 -6.39 5.33 -0.56
N MET A 81 -5.65 5.91 0.40
CA MET A 81 -5.94 7.25 0.92
C MET A 81 -5.69 8.34 -0.12
N ASP A 82 -4.58 8.30 -0.89
CA ASP A 82 -4.33 9.26 -1.98
C ASP A 82 -5.41 9.18 -3.07
N THR A 83 -5.82 7.96 -3.43
CA THR A 83 -6.92 7.76 -4.38
C THR A 83 -8.24 8.32 -3.83
N TYR A 84 -8.50 8.18 -2.53
CA TYR A 84 -9.67 8.79 -1.91
C TYR A 84 -9.65 10.31 -2.03
N ASP A 85 -8.53 10.94 -1.68
CA ASP A 85 -8.39 12.40 -1.69
C ASP A 85 -8.53 12.98 -3.11
N ARG A 86 -8.13 12.21 -4.13
CA ARG A 86 -8.11 12.67 -5.53
C ARG A 86 -9.35 12.30 -6.33
N GLU A 87 -9.92 11.12 -6.10
CA GLU A 87 -10.94 10.50 -6.96
C GLU A 87 -12.19 10.06 -6.18
N GLY A 88 -12.15 10.15 -4.85
CA GLY A 88 -13.25 9.83 -3.96
C GLY A 88 -13.32 8.37 -3.52
N LEU A 89 -14.42 8.01 -2.85
CA LEU A 89 -14.54 6.74 -2.15
C LEU A 89 -14.53 5.51 -3.07
N ARG A 90 -15.27 5.53 -4.18
CA ARG A 90 -15.42 4.33 -5.02
C ARG A 90 -14.08 3.85 -5.60
N PRO A 91 -13.23 4.70 -6.20
CA PRO A 91 -11.91 4.29 -6.66
C PRO A 91 -11.01 3.81 -5.52
N ALA A 92 -11.05 4.48 -4.36
CA ALA A 92 -10.26 4.07 -3.19
C ALA A 92 -10.65 2.68 -2.67
N LEU A 93 -11.95 2.37 -2.65
CA LEU A 93 -12.43 1.04 -2.28
C LEU A 93 -11.98 -0.03 -3.27
N GLN A 94 -11.89 0.29 -4.58
CA GLN A 94 -11.36 -0.66 -5.55
C GLN A 94 -9.91 -1.01 -5.25
N VAL A 95 -9.07 -0.04 -4.84
CA VAL A 95 -7.68 -0.30 -4.41
C VAL A 95 -7.64 -1.30 -3.24
N ILE A 96 -8.56 -1.17 -2.28
CA ILE A 96 -8.62 -2.09 -1.12
C ILE A 96 -9.16 -3.47 -1.52
N LEU A 97 -10.23 -3.53 -2.31
CA LEU A 97 -10.91 -4.78 -2.67
C LEU A 97 -10.11 -5.61 -3.68
N GLN A 98 -9.32 -4.97 -4.54
CA GLN A 98 -8.46 -5.63 -5.55
C GLN A 98 -7.08 -5.99 -4.96
N LEU A 99 -7.06 -6.49 -3.73
CA LEU A 99 -5.84 -6.85 -3.02
C LEU A 99 -4.96 -7.84 -3.82
N ASP A 100 -5.57 -8.82 -4.51
CA ASP A 100 -4.83 -9.81 -5.30
C ASP A 100 -4.06 -9.18 -6.47
N ASP A 101 -4.62 -8.15 -7.11
CA ASP A 101 -3.92 -7.41 -8.16
C ASP A 101 -2.74 -6.62 -7.59
N PHE A 102 -2.89 -6.03 -6.40
CA PHE A 102 -1.81 -5.33 -5.72
C PHE A 102 -0.69 -6.29 -5.28
N VAL A 103 -1.02 -7.46 -4.74
CA VAL A 103 -0.03 -8.49 -4.36
C VAL A 103 0.78 -8.93 -5.58
N ARG A 104 0.13 -9.15 -6.74
CA ARG A 104 0.82 -9.48 -8.00
C ARG A 104 1.80 -8.37 -8.41
N ILE A 105 1.32 -7.12 -8.49
CA ILE A 105 2.14 -5.96 -8.87
C ILE A 105 3.30 -5.77 -7.87
N SER A 106 3.04 -5.94 -6.57
CA SER A 106 4.04 -5.76 -5.52
C SER A 106 5.15 -6.81 -5.59
N ARG A 107 4.82 -8.06 -5.93
CA ARG A 107 5.80 -9.13 -6.19
C ARG A 107 6.61 -8.86 -7.46
N GLU A 108 5.95 -8.37 -8.51
CA GLU A 108 6.61 -7.95 -9.75
C GLU A 108 7.57 -6.78 -9.48
N LYS A 109 7.22 -5.80 -8.65
CA LYS A 109 8.10 -4.70 -8.23
C LYS A 109 9.25 -5.14 -7.32
N ALA A 110 9.03 -6.12 -6.46
CA ALA A 110 10.08 -6.68 -5.60
C ALA A 110 11.10 -7.54 -6.38
N THR A 111 10.65 -8.19 -7.47
CA THR A 111 11.50 -9.06 -8.31
C THR A 111 12.11 -8.33 -9.50
N GLY A 112 11.38 -7.36 -10.05
CA GLY A 112 11.82 -6.44 -11.09
C GLY A 112 12.08 -5.08 -10.47
N CYS A 113 13.35 -4.78 -10.21
CA CYS A 113 13.75 -3.40 -9.92
C CYS A 113 13.40 -2.55 -11.15
N GLN A 114 12.26 -1.85 -11.10
CA GLN A 114 11.76 -1.10 -12.25
C GLN A 114 12.70 0.07 -12.51
N LEU A 115 13.35 0.06 -13.68
CA LEU A 115 14.19 1.16 -14.18
C LEU A 115 13.48 2.52 -14.08
N GLN A 116 12.14 2.54 -14.17
CA GLN A 116 11.29 3.72 -14.04
C GLN A 116 11.24 4.33 -12.62
N GLU A 117 11.33 3.53 -11.55
CA GLU A 117 11.34 4.04 -10.18
C GLU A 117 12.68 4.68 -9.81
N ASN A 118 13.78 4.19 -10.42
CA ASN A 118 15.13 4.77 -10.25
C ASN A 118 15.50 5.78 -11.34
N GLU A 119 14.72 5.93 -12.41
CA GLU A 119 15.04 6.79 -13.54
C GLU A 119 15.16 8.26 -13.16
N ARG A 120 14.33 8.73 -12.22
CA ARG A 120 14.36 10.11 -11.71
C ARG A 120 15.59 10.37 -10.85
N VAL A 121 16.02 9.40 -10.05
CA VAL A 121 17.22 9.51 -9.20
C VAL A 121 18.47 9.40 -10.06
N LEU A 122 18.56 8.40 -10.95
CA LEU A 122 19.68 8.19 -11.88
C LEU A 122 19.83 9.35 -12.88
N ARG A 123 18.75 10.03 -13.29
CA ARG A 123 18.83 11.23 -14.16
C ARG A 123 19.63 12.36 -13.56
N VAL A 124 19.67 12.48 -12.24
CA VAL A 124 20.46 13.52 -11.56
C VAL A 124 21.96 13.18 -11.59
N PHE A 125 22.29 11.88 -11.57
CA PHE A 125 23.68 11.39 -11.59
C PHE A 125 24.23 11.14 -12.99
N LEU A 126 23.38 10.99 -14.02
CA LEU A 126 23.76 10.85 -15.43
C LEU A 126 24.06 12.21 -16.07
N HIS A 127 25.21 12.78 -15.75
CA HIS A 127 25.86 13.76 -16.62
C HIS A 127 26.90 13.02 -17.46
N GLY A 128 26.78 13.09 -18.80
CA GLY A 128 27.87 12.63 -19.67
C GLY A 128 29.16 13.42 -19.36
N LEU A 129 30.33 12.85 -19.62
CA LEU A 129 31.65 13.49 -19.39
C LEU A 129 31.79 14.90 -20.02
N SER A 130 30.88 15.27 -20.93
CA SER A 130 30.80 16.59 -21.59
C SER A 130 29.55 17.41 -21.24
N GLY A 131 28.81 17.09 -20.16
CA GLY A 131 27.67 17.89 -19.65
C GLY A 131 26.37 17.83 -20.47
N ARG A 132 26.22 16.87 -21.38
CA ARG A 132 25.01 16.73 -22.22
C ARG A 132 23.97 15.82 -21.56
N LYS A 133 22.68 16.14 -21.73
CA LYS A 133 21.55 15.33 -21.26
C LYS A 133 21.45 14.04 -22.08
N LEU A 134 21.62 12.89 -21.45
CA LEU A 134 21.41 11.58 -22.07
C LEU A 134 19.95 11.14 -21.89
N LYS A 135 19.31 10.69 -22.97
CA LYS A 135 17.95 10.14 -22.97
C LYS A 135 18.03 8.65 -22.59
N ILE A 136 17.21 8.22 -21.63
CA ILE A 136 17.08 6.82 -21.25
C ILE A 136 15.90 6.24 -22.03
N GLU A 137 16.13 5.11 -22.70
CA GLU A 137 15.11 4.38 -23.47
C GLU A 137 15.30 2.88 -23.21
N ALA A 138 14.19 2.14 -23.10
CA ALA A 138 14.24 0.70 -22.85
C ALA A 138 14.64 -0.03 -24.14
N ALA A 139 15.67 -0.87 -24.07
CA ALA A 139 16.14 -1.72 -25.16
C ALA A 139 16.37 -3.15 -24.66
N GLU A 140 16.19 -4.15 -25.52
CA GLU A 140 16.44 -5.56 -25.18
C GLU A 140 17.94 -5.89 -25.00
N GLN A 141 18.85 -5.00 -25.43
CA GLN A 141 20.29 -5.12 -25.19
C GLN A 141 20.90 -3.77 -24.77
N ALA A 142 21.76 -3.83 -23.75
CA ALA A 142 22.55 -2.69 -23.30
C ALA A 142 23.67 -2.41 -24.31
N TYR A 143 23.57 -1.31 -25.03
CA TYR A 143 24.64 -0.82 -25.92
C TYR A 143 25.29 0.40 -25.27
N THR A 144 26.57 0.26 -24.89
CA THR A 144 27.45 1.41 -24.67
C THR A 144 28.24 1.62 -25.95
N ASP A 145 27.89 2.66 -26.70
CA ASP A 145 28.68 3.11 -27.83
C ASP A 145 30.00 3.67 -27.30
N THR A 146 31.08 2.89 -27.41
CA THR A 146 32.44 3.41 -27.36
C THR A 146 32.86 3.69 -28.80
N GLU A 147 32.70 4.94 -29.23
CA GLU A 147 33.26 5.45 -30.48
C GLU A 147 34.76 5.11 -30.57
N THR A 148 35.22 4.71 -31.76
CA THR A 148 36.61 4.86 -32.20
C THR A 148 36.64 5.64 -33.50
#